data_AF-A0A9K3J057-F1
#
_entry.id   AF-A0A9K3J057-F1
#
_cell.length_a   1.000
_cell.length_b   1.000
_cell.length_c   1.000
_cell.angle_alpha   90.00
_cell.angle_beta   90.00
_cell.angle_gamma   90.00
#
_symmetry.space_group_name_H-M   'P 1'
#
loop_
_entity.id
_entity.type
_entity.pdbx_description
1 polymer ?
#
loop_
_entity_poly.entity_id
_entity_poly.type
_entity_poly.pdbx_seq_one_letter_code
_entity_poly.pdbx_strand_id
1 'polypeptide(L)'
;MVVYTPSFSFCGVRYPISSFKMELLKYYGIHFSQVLPMAFLRIVHFQLTYAAFNGASLVPLFHLFYRLRANSDWFTFEKRKDSYLGTPLVL
;
A
#
# COMPACT_ATOMS: atom_id res chain seq x y z
N MET A 1 -2.61 21.38 6.24
CA MET A 1 -3.23 20.59 5.14
C MET A 1 -3.08 21.26 3.77
N VAL A 2 -1.94 21.91 3.44
CA VAL A 2 -1.78 22.65 2.15
C VAL A 2 -0.56 22.19 1.34
N VAL A 3 0.37 21.43 1.93
CA VAL A 3 1.62 21.02 1.26
C VAL A 3 1.43 19.80 0.34
N TYR A 4 0.40 18.99 0.58
CA TYR A 4 0.14 17.81 -0.25
C TYR A 4 -0.27 18.20 -1.67
N THR A 5 -1.28 19.04 -1.84
CA THR A 5 -1.87 19.40 -3.16
C THR A 5 -0.85 19.95 -4.17
N PRO A 6 0.08 20.87 -3.81
CA PRO A 6 1.08 21.39 -4.73
C PRO A 6 2.08 20.33 -5.20
N SER A 7 2.55 19.45 -4.30
CA SER A 7 3.52 18.41 -4.66
C SER A 7 2.98 17.41 -5.68
N PHE A 8 1.70 17.00 -5.59
CA PHE A 8 1.09 16.12 -6.61
C PHE A 8 0.84 16.84 -7.93
N SER A 9 0.48 18.13 -7.87
CA SER A 9 0.26 18.93 -9.09
C SER A 9 1.57 19.21 -9.83
N PHE A 10 2.69 19.37 -9.10
CA PHE A 10 4.01 19.60 -9.69
C PHE A 10 4.61 18.35 -10.32
N CYS A 11 4.32 17.15 -9.78
CA CYS A 11 4.80 15.88 -10.34
C CYS A 11 3.87 15.27 -11.39
N GLY A 12 2.69 15.85 -11.65
CA GLY A 12 1.72 15.31 -12.62
C GLY A 12 1.17 13.92 -12.26
N VAL A 13 1.41 13.42 -11.04
CA VAL A 13 1.06 12.06 -10.64
C VAL A 13 -0.41 12.00 -10.23
N ARG A 14 -1.27 11.56 -11.16
CA ARG A 14 -2.65 11.17 -10.85
C ARG A 14 -2.63 9.75 -10.29
N TYR A 15 -2.86 9.60 -8.98
CA TYR A 15 -2.99 8.29 -8.38
C TYR A 15 -4.40 7.72 -8.66
N PRO A 16 -4.53 6.57 -9.33
CA PRO A 16 -5.82 5.96 -9.53
C PRO A 16 -6.36 5.44 -8.19
N ILE A 17 -7.35 6.11 -7.62
CA ILE A 17 -8.01 5.69 -6.39
C ILE A 17 -9.01 4.59 -6.74
N SER A 18 -8.70 3.35 -6.35
CA SER A 18 -9.58 2.19 -6.51
C SER A 18 -10.37 1.93 -5.22
N SER A 19 -11.45 1.15 -5.30
CA SER A 19 -12.19 0.68 -4.13
C SER A 19 -11.27 -0.01 -3.11
N PHE A 20 -10.38 -0.89 -3.59
CA PHE A 20 -9.36 -1.56 -2.77
C PHE A 20 -8.48 -0.58 -1.99
N LYS A 21 -7.95 0.47 -2.65
CA LYS A 21 -7.09 1.47 -1.97
C LYS A 21 -7.84 2.22 -0.88
N MET A 22 -9.09 2.59 -1.14
CA MET A 22 -9.93 3.27 -0.14
C MET A 22 -10.27 2.35 1.04
N GLU A 23 -10.62 1.10 0.77
CA GLU A 23 -10.89 0.09 1.79
C GLU A 23 -9.64 -0.18 2.65
N LEU A 24 -8.47 -0.24 2.03
CA LEU A 24 -7.19 -0.42 2.71
C LEU A 24 -6.86 0.76 3.64
N LEU A 25 -7.02 2.00 3.16
CA LEU A 25 -6.81 3.20 3.98
C LEU A 25 -7.78 3.23 5.16
N LYS A 26 -9.05 2.87 4.95
CA LYS A 26 -10.06 2.73 6.01
C LYS A 26 -9.69 1.66 7.03
N TYR A 27 -9.22 0.50 6.57
CA TYR A 27 -8.80 -0.60 7.44
C TYR A 27 -7.68 -0.20 8.39
N TYR A 28 -6.72 0.60 7.91
CA TYR A 28 -5.62 1.12 8.74
C TYR A 28 -5.94 2.42 9.48
N GLY A 29 -7.11 3.03 9.25
CA GLY A 29 -7.50 4.29 9.87
C GLY A 29 -6.62 5.48 9.46
N ILE A 30 -6.01 5.44 8.28
CA ILE A 30 -5.06 6.46 7.81
C ILE A 30 -5.65 7.28 6.67
N HIS A 31 -5.40 8.58 6.66
CA HIS A 31 -5.78 9.43 5.53
C HIS A 31 -4.74 9.33 4.41
N PHE A 32 -5.17 9.40 3.14
CA PHE A 32 -4.25 9.39 1.99
C PHE A 32 -3.15 10.45 2.10
N SER A 33 -3.47 11.62 2.65
CA SER A 33 -2.50 12.71 2.87
C SER A 33 -1.53 12.49 4.03
N GLN A 34 -1.54 11.33 4.66
CA GLN A 34 -0.57 10.96 5.70
C GLN A 34 0.31 9.81 5.23
N VAL A 35 0.04 9.26 4.03
CA VAL A 35 0.79 8.14 3.47
C VAL A 35 1.95 8.67 2.65
N LEU A 36 3.16 8.20 2.95
CA LEU A 36 4.35 8.47 2.15
C LEU A 36 4.11 8.07 0.67
N PRO A 37 4.50 8.88 -0.32
CA PRO A 37 4.32 8.52 -1.73
C PRO A 37 4.89 7.13 -2.09
N MET A 38 6.04 6.77 -1.51
CA MET A 38 6.65 5.45 -1.67
C MET A 38 5.83 4.32 -1.04
N ALA A 39 5.14 4.59 0.07
CA ALA A 39 4.23 3.64 0.68
C ALA A 39 2.98 3.42 -0.18
N PHE A 40 2.46 4.49 -0.78
CA PHE A 40 1.33 4.38 -1.71
C PHE A 40 1.72 3.62 -2.99
N LEU A 41 2.94 3.81 -3.50
CA LEU A 41 3.45 3.04 -4.64
C LEU A 41 3.47 1.53 -4.35
N ARG A 42 3.74 1.11 -3.11
CA ARG A 42 3.65 -0.31 -2.71
C ARG A 42 2.21 -0.84 -2.78
N ILE A 43 1.22 -0.03 -2.39
CA ILE A 43 -0.20 -0.40 -2.51
C ILE A 43 -0.58 -0.55 -3.99
N VAL A 44 -0.14 0.38 -4.84
CA VAL A 44 -0.36 0.32 -6.29
C VAL A 44 0.27 -0.93 -6.89
N HIS A 45 1.55 -1.19 -6.55
CA HIS A 45 2.28 -2.35 -7.03
C HIS A 45 1.58 -3.65 -6.62
N PHE A 46 1.18 -3.78 -5.35
CA PHE A 46 0.42 -4.94 -4.86
C PHE A 46 -0.86 -5.17 -5.67
N GLN A 47 -1.64 -4.11 -5.90
CA GLN A 47 -2.88 -4.21 -6.67
C GLN A 47 -2.60 -4.67 -8.11
N LEU A 48 -1.56 -4.12 -8.75
CA LEU A 48 -1.20 -4.48 -10.12
C LEU A 48 -0.70 -5.93 -10.21
N THR A 49 0.09 -6.38 -9.23
CA THR A 49 0.55 -7.77 -9.16
C THR A 49 -0.63 -8.73 -9.07
N TYR A 50 -1.59 -8.51 -8.17
CA TYR A 50 -2.75 -9.39 -8.06
C TYR A 50 -3.65 -9.33 -9.30
N ALA A 51 -3.83 -8.16 -9.89
CA ALA A 51 -4.56 -8.02 -11.15
C ALA A 51 -3.90 -8.83 -12.30
N ALA A 52 -2.57 -8.87 -12.35
CA ALA A 52 -1.83 -9.66 -13.34
C ALA A 52 -2.01 -11.18 -13.17
N PHE A 53 -2.24 -11.65 -11.93
CA PHE A 53 -2.51 -13.06 -11.63
C PHE A 53 -4.01 -13.41 -11.63
N ASN A 54 -4.88 -12.57 -12.18
CA ASN A 54 -6.35 -12.71 -12.12
C ASN A 54 -6.92 -12.83 -10.68
N GLY A 55 -6.17 -12.34 -9.69
CA GLY A 55 -6.58 -12.35 -8.29
C GLY A 55 -7.27 -11.04 -7.88
N ALA A 56 -8.22 -11.13 -6.97
CA ALA A 56 -8.77 -9.95 -6.30
C ALA A 56 -7.74 -9.37 -5.31
N SER A 57 -7.51 -8.07 -5.38
CA SER A 57 -6.73 -7.36 -4.36
C SER A 57 -7.58 -7.22 -3.10
N LEU A 58 -7.30 -8.05 -2.10
CA LEU A 58 -8.04 -8.06 -0.83
C LEU A 58 -7.19 -7.42 0.28
N VAL A 59 -7.83 -6.65 1.15
CA VAL A 59 -7.18 -6.00 2.30
C VAL A 59 -6.48 -7.00 3.23
N PRO A 60 -7.07 -8.17 3.57
CA PRO A 60 -6.39 -9.18 4.38
C PRO A 60 -5.10 -9.71 3.75
N LEU A 61 -5.05 -9.88 2.42
CA LEU A 61 -3.84 -10.32 1.72
C LEU A 61 -2.74 -9.27 1.81
N PHE A 62 -3.09 -7.99 1.66
CA PHE A 62 -2.12 -6.92 1.86
C PHE A 62 -1.58 -6.89 3.30
N HIS A 63 -2.46 -7.08 4.29
CA HIS A 63 -2.08 -7.14 5.70
C HIS A 63 -1.16 -8.33 6.05
N LEU A 64 -1.29 -9.44 5.32
CA LEU A 64 -0.41 -10.61 5.49
C LEU A 64 1.04 -10.30 5.10
N PHE A 65 1.25 -9.57 4.00
CA PHE A 65 2.59 -9.26 3.50
C PHE A 65 3.18 -7.97 4.07
N TYR A 66 2.33 -7.01 4.45
CA TYR A 66 2.75 -5.69 4.88
C TYR A 66 2.23 -5.34 6.28
N ARG A 67 3.01 -4.57 7.01
CA ARG A 67 2.64 -3.97 8.28
C ARG A 67 2.72 -2.45 8.17
N LEU A 68 1.73 -1.77 8.72
CA LEU A 68 1.76 -0.32 8.87
C LEU A 68 2.85 0.09 9.87
N ARG A 69 3.72 1.01 9.48
CA ARG A 69 4.69 1.65 10.35
C ARG A 69 4.49 3.17 10.32
N ALA A 70 4.41 3.76 11.50
CA ALA A 70 4.49 5.20 11.66
C ALA A 70 5.97 5.64 11.61
N ASN A 71 6.25 6.66 10.80
CA ASN A 71 7.53 7.35 10.72
C ASN A 71 7.25 8.83 11.02
N SER A 72 7.40 9.20 12.29
CA SER A 72 6.96 10.49 12.85
C SER A 72 5.52 10.83 12.45
N ASP A 73 5.33 11.77 11.54
CA ASP A 73 4.03 12.29 11.09
C ASP A 73 3.45 11.56 9.86
N TRP A 74 4.19 10.57 9.34
CA TRP A 74 3.85 9.90 8.09
C TRP A 74 3.75 8.39 8.26
N PHE A 75 2.85 7.78 7.50
CA PHE A 75 2.66 6.34 7.47
C PHE A 75 3.36 5.69 6.28
N THR A 76 4.00 4.57 6.55
CA THR A 76 4.61 3.69 5.57
C THR A 76 4.19 2.23 5.75
N PHE A 77 4.48 1.41 4.75
CA PHE A 77 4.24 -0.03 4.79
C PHE A 77 5.57 -0.79 4.69
N GLU A 78 5.85 -1.59 5.71
CA GLU A 78 7.02 -2.48 5.75
C GLU A 78 6.61 -3.91 5.42
N LYS A 79 7.48 -4.64 4.73
CA LYS A 79 7.25 -6.05 4.43
C LYS A 79 7.42 -6.85 5.73
N ARG A 80 6.48 -7.76 6.04
CA ARG A 80 6.60 -8.63 7.21
C ARG A 80 7.73 -9.65 6.98
N LYS A 81 8.65 -9.74 7.96
CA LYS A 81 9.79 -10.67 7.92
C LYS A 81 9.38 -12.14 8.04
N ASP A 82 8.16 -12.43 8.51
CA ASP A 82 7.65 -13.80 8.68
C ASP A 82 7.23 -14.52 7.39
N SER A 83 7.40 -13.91 6.21
CA SER A 83 7.00 -14.56 4.96
C SER A 83 8.01 -15.60 4.43
N TYR A 84 9.07 -15.91 5.19
CA TYR A 84 10.13 -16.84 4.78
C TYR A 84 10.66 -17.68 5.96
N LEU A 85 9.78 -18.38 6.68
CA LEU A 85 10.19 -19.57 7.42
C LEU A 85 10.18 -20.77 6.46
N GLY A 86 11.30 -20.93 5.75
CA GLY A 86 11.96 -22.20 5.47
C GLY A 86 11.15 -23.48 5.19
N THR A 87 10.25 -23.49 4.21
CA THR A 87 9.93 -24.74 3.50
C THR A 87 10.03 -24.51 2.00
N PRO A 88 10.97 -25.16 1.28
CA PRO A 88 10.84 -25.30 -0.16
C PRO A 88 9.54 -26.07 -0.41
N LEU A 89 8.60 -25.44 -1.10
CA LEU A 89 7.48 -26.14 -1.70
C LEU A 89 8.07 -27.06 -2.77
N VAL A 90 8.31 -28.31 -2.37
CA VAL A 90 8.39 -29.44 -3.29
C VAL A 90 7.00 -29.55 -3.94
N LEU A 91 6.91 -29.11 -5.18
CA LEU A 91 5.99 -29.67 -6.17
C LEU A 91 6.79 -30.65 -7.02
#